data_AF-A0A3D2U1Q8-F1
#
_entry.id   AF-A0A3D2U1Q8-F1
#
_cell.length_a   1.000
_cell.length_b   1.000
_cell.length_c   1.000
_cell.angle_alpha   90.00
_cell.angle_beta   90.00
_cell.angle_gamma   90.00
#
_symmetry.space_group_name_H-M   'P 1'
#
loop_
_entity.id
_entity.type
_entity.pdbx_description
1 polymer ?
#
loop_
_entity_poly.entity_id
_entity_poly.type
_entity_poly.pdbx_seq_one_letter_code
_entity_poly.pdbx_strand_id
1 'polypeptide(L)'
;MDEELDSALSAVPEVTPVTHYFDEIHAAADAARSYRPDIIIVELTDDIQSLGSLTDELSAASPESSIVAVFQPEQLPESVAESTVMIQALRLGVEDFIRRPISSRDLEQLLARRLQRRNRAPQDIGRTIAFISNKGGVGKSTSAVNVAVALAEKHPERVLLVDGSLQMGVCAAQLNLQPRTTIVDAWHERDRLDELLLRELTVGHSCGLDLLAAPRTAIDAVGIDDAIMSRILMLARRSYDYVIIDT
;
A
#
# COMPACT_ATOMS: atom_id res chain seq x y z
N MET A 1 13.13 -7.60 -29.41
CA MET A 1 12.87 -8.10 -28.05
C MET A 1 11.69 -9.08 -28.07
N ASP A 2 10.68 -8.79 -28.87
CA ASP A 2 9.39 -9.50 -28.93
C ASP A 2 9.52 -11.00 -29.21
N GLU A 3 10.23 -11.40 -30.28
CA GLU A 3 10.43 -12.82 -30.62
C GLU A 3 11.15 -13.61 -29.50
N GLU A 4 12.06 -12.95 -28.78
CA GLU A 4 12.84 -13.52 -27.69
C GLU A 4 11.96 -13.72 -26.45
N LEU A 5 11.11 -12.73 -26.14
CA LEU A 5 10.14 -12.80 -25.06
C LEU A 5 9.06 -13.86 -25.35
N ASP A 6 8.51 -13.90 -26.57
CA ASP A 6 7.52 -14.89 -26.97
C ASP A 6 8.08 -16.31 -26.91
N SER A 7 9.32 -16.51 -27.36
CA SER A 7 10.03 -17.79 -27.25
C SER A 7 10.20 -18.20 -25.78
N ALA A 8 10.68 -17.29 -24.93
CA ALA A 8 10.85 -17.55 -23.50
C ALA A 8 9.52 -17.86 -22.80
N LEU A 9 8.46 -17.12 -23.11
CA LEU A 9 7.11 -17.31 -22.57
C LEU A 9 6.49 -18.63 -22.99
N SER A 10 6.67 -19.05 -24.25
CA SER A 10 6.15 -20.33 -24.75
C SER A 10 6.72 -21.54 -24.01
N ALA A 11 7.89 -21.38 -23.40
CA ALA A 11 8.56 -22.39 -22.60
C ALA A 11 8.15 -22.39 -21.11
N VAL A 12 7.28 -21.48 -20.66
CA VAL A 12 6.78 -21.41 -19.28
C VAL A 12 5.40 -22.10 -19.19
N PRO A 13 5.32 -23.34 -18.68
CA PRO A 13 4.11 -24.17 -18.79
C PRO A 13 2.94 -23.71 -17.89
N GLU A 14 3.21 -22.92 -16.85
CA GLU A 14 2.22 -22.52 -15.84
C GLU A 14 1.47 -21.21 -16.16
N VAL A 15 1.82 -20.54 -17.27
CA VAL A 15 1.26 -19.22 -17.62
C VAL A 15 0.75 -19.22 -19.05
N THR A 16 -0.45 -18.67 -19.26
CA THR A 16 -0.97 -18.36 -20.61
C THR A 16 -0.92 -16.85 -20.81
N PRO A 17 0.19 -16.29 -21.32
CA PRO A 17 0.36 -14.85 -21.40
C PRO A 17 -0.49 -14.25 -22.51
N VAL A 18 -1.01 -13.05 -22.26
CA VAL A 18 -1.55 -12.16 -23.29
C VAL A 18 -0.55 -11.02 -23.43
N THR A 19 0.21 -11.00 -24.53
CA THR A 19 1.26 -10.02 -24.80
C THR A 19 0.77 -8.92 -25.74
N HIS A 20 1.15 -7.69 -25.43
CA HIS A 20 0.93 -6.53 -26.27
C HIS A 20 2.23 -5.73 -26.34
N TYR A 21 2.70 -5.47 -27.55
CA TYR A 21 3.96 -4.78 -27.82
C TYR A 21 3.68 -3.36 -28.29
N PHE A 22 4.46 -2.41 -27.78
CA PHE A 22 4.33 -0.98 -28.07
C PHE A 22 5.72 -0.36 -28.18
N ASP A 23 5.95 0.38 -29.26
CA ASP A 23 7.18 1.16 -29.45
C ASP A 23 7.06 2.59 -28.89
N GLU A 24 5.82 3.04 -28.63
CA GLU A 24 5.49 4.40 -28.21
C GLU A 24 4.91 4.41 -26.79
N ILE A 25 5.49 5.23 -25.91
CA ILE A 25 5.14 5.30 -24.47
C ILE A 25 3.66 5.64 -24.27
N HIS A 26 3.16 6.63 -25.00
CA HIS A 26 1.76 7.07 -24.87
C HIS A 26 0.77 5.95 -25.22
N ALA A 27 1.06 5.18 -26.27
CA ALA A 27 0.24 4.03 -26.66
C ALA A 27 0.31 2.92 -25.60
N ALA A 28 1.49 2.67 -25.03
CA ALA A 28 1.68 1.73 -23.94
C ALA A 28 0.90 2.15 -22.68
N ALA A 29 0.91 3.44 -22.32
CA ALA A 29 0.19 3.97 -21.16
C ALA A 29 -1.34 3.87 -21.32
N ASP A 30 -1.87 4.18 -22.50
CA ASP A 30 -3.30 4.03 -22.80
C ASP A 30 -3.75 2.56 -22.81
N ALA A 31 -2.91 1.68 -23.34
CA ALA A 31 -3.12 0.24 -23.27
C ALA A 31 -3.05 -0.26 -21.82
N ALA A 32 -2.10 0.21 -21.01
CA ALA A 32 -1.96 -0.16 -19.60
C ALA A 32 -3.22 0.22 -18.80
N ARG A 33 -3.78 1.42 -19.03
CA ARG A 33 -5.06 1.85 -18.44
C ARG A 33 -6.22 0.89 -18.79
N SER A 34 -6.25 0.42 -20.02
CA SER A 34 -7.36 -0.35 -20.57
C SER A 34 -7.28 -1.84 -20.19
N TYR A 35 -6.12 -2.45 -20.38
CA TYR A 35 -5.90 -3.88 -20.16
C TYR A 35 -5.53 -4.21 -18.70
N ARG A 36 -5.03 -3.25 -17.94
CA ARG A 36 -4.52 -3.43 -16.56
C ARG A 36 -3.57 -4.64 -16.47
N PRO A 37 -2.42 -4.59 -17.18
CA PRO A 37 -1.50 -5.71 -17.24
C PRO A 37 -0.93 -6.01 -15.85
N ASP A 38 -0.59 -7.26 -15.58
CA ASP A 38 0.04 -7.62 -14.30
C ASP A 38 1.52 -7.21 -14.25
N ILE A 39 2.18 -7.21 -15.41
CA ILE A 39 3.59 -6.89 -15.57
C ILE A 39 3.72 -6.01 -16.80
N ILE A 40 4.48 -4.93 -16.68
CA ILE A 40 4.91 -4.09 -17.79
C ILE A 40 6.42 -4.27 -17.93
N ILE A 41 6.85 -4.69 -19.12
CA ILE A 41 8.26 -4.93 -19.41
C ILE A 41 8.78 -3.75 -20.23
N VAL A 42 9.83 -3.09 -19.74
CA VAL A 42 10.43 -1.90 -20.35
C VAL A 42 11.88 -2.19 -20.74
N GLU A 43 12.29 -1.84 -21.95
CA GLU A 43 13.69 -1.98 -22.36
C GLU A 43 14.49 -0.79 -21.83
N LEU A 44 15.57 -1.09 -21.08
CA LEU A 44 16.52 -0.09 -20.60
C LEU A 44 17.40 0.37 -21.75
N THR A 45 17.33 1.67 -22.02
CA THR A 45 18.28 2.38 -22.87
C THR A 45 19.37 3.04 -22.01
N ASP A 46 20.34 3.67 -22.65
CA ASP A 46 21.39 4.46 -22.01
C ASP A 46 20.88 5.78 -21.38
N ASP A 47 19.63 6.18 -21.67
CA ASP A 47 19.00 7.37 -21.12
C ASP A 47 18.14 7.09 -19.87
N ILE A 48 18.76 7.18 -18.70
CA ILE A 48 18.10 7.01 -17.41
C ILE A 48 17.04 8.08 -17.10
N GLN A 49 17.13 9.29 -17.69
CA GLN A 49 16.14 10.35 -17.45
C GLN A 49 14.82 10.02 -18.13
N SER A 50 14.88 9.48 -19.34
CA SER A 50 13.71 8.97 -20.06
C SER A 50 13.03 7.84 -19.30
N LEU A 51 13.80 6.96 -18.63
CA LEU A 51 13.24 5.90 -17.78
C LEU A 51 12.38 6.45 -16.63
N GLY A 52 12.79 7.55 -16.00
CA GLY A 52 12.04 8.18 -14.92
C GLY A 52 10.67 8.69 -15.38
N SER A 53 10.65 9.43 -16.49
CA SER A 53 9.38 9.93 -17.06
C SER A 53 8.45 8.77 -17.47
N LEU A 54 9.02 7.72 -18.06
CA LEU A 54 8.30 6.53 -18.51
C LEU A 54 7.68 5.75 -17.35
N THR A 55 8.45 5.54 -16.28
CA THR A 55 7.98 4.83 -15.08
C THR A 55 6.89 5.61 -14.33
N ASP A 56 6.99 6.94 -14.24
CA ASP A 56 5.96 7.80 -13.67
C ASP A 56 4.64 7.70 -14.47
N GLU A 57 4.70 7.77 -15.80
CA GLU A 57 3.52 7.69 -16.66
C GLU A 57 2.84 6.32 -16.59
N LEU A 58 3.62 5.23 -16.65
CA LEU A 58 3.10 3.86 -16.56
C LEU A 58 2.52 3.55 -15.17
N SER A 59 3.17 4.02 -14.10
CA SER A 59 2.68 3.87 -12.73
C SER A 59 1.38 4.64 -12.51
N ALA A 60 1.23 5.82 -13.11
CA ALA A 60 -0.02 6.58 -13.07
C ALA A 60 -1.13 5.91 -13.90
N ALA A 61 -0.78 5.30 -15.04
CA ALA A 61 -1.71 4.59 -15.91
C ALA A 61 -2.23 3.28 -15.31
N SER A 62 -1.37 2.50 -14.64
CA SER A 62 -1.73 1.22 -14.03
C SER A 62 -0.96 0.98 -12.72
N PRO A 63 -1.44 1.51 -11.57
CA PRO A 63 -0.71 1.46 -10.30
C PRO A 63 -0.48 0.05 -9.72
N GLU A 64 -1.25 -0.93 -10.17
CA GLU A 64 -1.17 -2.33 -9.72
C GLU A 64 -0.21 -3.17 -10.58
N SER A 65 0.29 -2.62 -11.69
CA SER A 65 1.21 -3.32 -12.59
C SER A 65 2.64 -3.28 -12.07
N SER A 66 3.33 -4.43 -12.08
CA SER A 66 4.76 -4.43 -11.78
C SER A 66 5.58 -4.00 -12.99
N ILE A 67 6.41 -2.97 -12.84
CA ILE A 67 7.33 -2.53 -13.89
C ILE A 67 8.65 -3.30 -13.78
N VAL A 68 9.03 -3.98 -14.86
CA VAL A 68 10.23 -4.82 -14.96
C VAL A 68 11.08 -4.32 -16.09
N ALA A 69 12.36 -4.10 -15.83
CA ALA A 69 13.27 -3.62 -16.85
C ALA A 69 14.07 -4.76 -17.50
N VAL A 70 14.24 -4.69 -18.82
CA VAL A 70 15.07 -5.61 -19.60
C VAL A 70 16.31 -4.85 -20.06
N PHE A 71 17.49 -5.44 -19.92
CA PHE A 71 18.73 -4.76 -20.32
C PHE A 71 19.71 -5.69 -21.03
N GLN A 72 20.54 -5.11 -21.90
CA GLN A 72 21.74 -5.73 -22.44
C GLN A 72 22.98 -5.11 -21.78
N PRO A 73 23.87 -5.91 -21.17
CA PRO A 73 25.10 -5.40 -20.57
C PRO A 73 25.95 -4.55 -21.52
N GLU A 74 25.96 -4.91 -22.80
CA GLU A 74 26.73 -4.23 -23.85
C GLU A 74 26.15 -2.86 -24.25
N GLN A 75 24.87 -2.59 -23.93
CA GLN A 75 24.21 -1.31 -24.21
C GLN A 75 24.33 -0.32 -23.04
N LEU A 76 24.83 -0.78 -21.88
CA LEU A 76 25.05 0.09 -20.74
C LEU A 76 26.29 0.97 -20.97
N PRO A 77 26.30 2.22 -20.48
CA PRO A 77 27.47 3.08 -20.58
C PRO A 77 28.71 2.42 -19.95
N GLU A 78 29.78 2.19 -20.71
CA GLU A 78 31.02 1.55 -20.21
C GLU A 78 31.64 2.28 -19.01
N SER A 79 31.35 3.58 -18.86
CA SER A 79 31.83 4.43 -17.78
C SER A 79 31.07 4.25 -16.46
N VAL A 80 29.96 3.52 -16.45
CA VAL A 80 29.07 3.35 -15.30
C VAL A 80 28.93 1.86 -14.97
N ALA A 81 29.18 1.51 -13.72
CA ALA A 81 28.97 0.13 -13.26
C ALA A 81 27.49 -0.28 -13.41
N GLU A 82 27.24 -1.51 -13.88
CA GLU A 82 25.90 -2.11 -14.03
C GLU A 82 25.05 -1.93 -12.76
N SER A 83 25.63 -2.19 -11.59
CA SER A 83 24.98 -2.02 -10.29
C SER A 83 24.47 -0.60 -10.04
N THR A 84 25.18 0.43 -10.53
CA THR A 84 24.78 1.83 -10.38
C THR A 84 23.55 2.12 -11.22
N VAL A 85 23.52 1.62 -12.47
CA VAL A 85 22.35 1.76 -13.36
C VAL A 85 21.14 1.06 -12.75
N MET A 86 21.32 -0.17 -12.24
CA MET A 86 20.25 -0.91 -11.57
C MET A 86 19.72 -0.19 -10.32
N ILE A 87 20.61 0.32 -9.46
CA ILE A 87 20.20 1.08 -8.25
C ILE A 87 19.43 2.36 -8.65
N GLN A 88 19.83 3.04 -9.71
CA GLN A 88 19.12 4.21 -10.22
C GLN A 88 17.74 3.84 -10.76
N ALA A 89 17.64 2.80 -11.59
CA ALA A 89 16.37 2.31 -12.10
C ALA A 89 15.40 1.88 -10.98
N LEU A 90 15.90 1.21 -9.93
CA LEU A 90 15.10 0.87 -8.74
C LEU A 90 14.52 2.12 -8.04
N ARG A 91 15.28 3.21 -7.98
CA ARG A 91 14.82 4.49 -7.39
C ARG A 91 13.77 5.19 -8.25
N LEU A 92 13.72 4.86 -9.54
CA LEU A 92 12.73 5.36 -10.49
C LEU A 92 11.50 4.45 -10.57
N GLY A 93 11.37 3.44 -9.70
CA GLY A 93 10.16 2.61 -9.65
C GLY A 93 10.19 1.35 -10.51
N VAL A 94 11.32 1.05 -11.18
CA VAL A 94 11.54 -0.31 -11.70
C VAL A 94 11.63 -1.27 -10.52
N GLU A 95 10.96 -2.42 -10.61
CA GLU A 95 10.86 -3.34 -9.48
C GLU A 95 11.67 -4.63 -9.62
N ASP A 96 12.01 -5.05 -10.85
CA ASP A 96 12.87 -6.22 -11.13
C ASP A 96 13.58 -6.04 -12.48
N PHE A 97 14.56 -6.89 -12.75
CA PHE A 97 15.35 -6.84 -13.98
C PHE A 97 15.45 -8.20 -14.65
N ILE A 98 15.49 -8.20 -15.98
CA ILE A 98 15.83 -9.36 -16.80
C ILE A 98 17.02 -8.99 -17.69
N ARG A 99 18.08 -9.79 -17.63
CA ARG A 99 19.22 -9.66 -18.55
C ARG A 99 18.88 -10.32 -19.88
N ARG A 100 19.23 -9.68 -21.00
CA ARG A 100 19.17 -10.30 -22.34
C ARG A 100 20.43 -11.13 -22.63
N PRO A 101 20.32 -12.25 -23.37
CA PRO A 101 19.09 -12.80 -23.91
C PRO A 101 18.17 -13.39 -22.82
N ILE A 102 16.87 -13.10 -22.90
CA ILE A 102 15.82 -13.51 -21.96
C ILE A 102 15.77 -15.03 -21.95
N SER A 103 16.23 -15.62 -20.86
CA SER A 103 16.10 -17.05 -20.66
C SER A 103 14.71 -17.38 -20.13
N SER A 104 14.14 -18.50 -20.57
CA SER A 104 12.87 -19.00 -20.05
C SER A 104 12.91 -19.19 -18.53
N ARG A 105 14.07 -19.59 -17.99
CA ARG A 105 14.29 -19.76 -16.54
C ARG A 105 14.22 -18.43 -15.78
N ASP A 106 14.88 -17.39 -16.27
CA ASP A 106 14.86 -16.07 -15.59
C ASP A 106 13.46 -15.46 -15.63
N LEU A 107 12.77 -15.62 -16.76
CA LEU A 107 11.39 -15.20 -16.92
C LEU A 107 10.44 -16.00 -16.03
N GLU A 108 10.56 -17.32 -15.99
CA GLU A 108 9.79 -18.19 -15.09
C GLU A 108 9.98 -17.78 -13.63
N GLN A 109 11.22 -17.54 -13.20
CA GLN A 109 11.49 -17.09 -11.83
C GLN A 109 10.90 -15.72 -11.54
N LEU A 110 10.97 -14.79 -12.50
CA LEU A 110 10.36 -13.47 -12.35
C LEU A 110 8.84 -13.59 -12.23
N LEU A 111 8.21 -14.33 -13.14
CA LEU A 111 6.77 -14.58 -13.13
C LEU A 111 6.36 -15.27 -11.83
N ALA A 112 7.07 -16.29 -11.38
CA ALA A 112 6.83 -16.96 -10.11
C ALA A 112 6.91 -15.96 -8.94
N ARG A 113 7.95 -15.12 -8.85
CA ARG A 113 8.06 -14.09 -7.79
C ARG A 113 6.92 -13.08 -7.82
N ARG A 114 6.48 -12.67 -8.99
CA ARG A 114 5.47 -11.61 -9.20
C ARG A 114 4.05 -12.14 -9.02
N LEU A 115 3.74 -13.26 -9.65
CA LEU A 115 2.47 -13.96 -9.49
C LEU A 115 2.34 -14.51 -8.06
N GLN A 116 3.42 -14.94 -7.39
CA GLN A 116 3.37 -15.25 -5.95
C GLN A 116 3.32 -14.00 -5.06
N ARG A 117 3.82 -12.83 -5.47
CA ARG A 117 3.56 -11.58 -4.74
C ARG A 117 2.09 -11.17 -4.81
N ARG A 118 1.43 -11.50 -5.93
CA ARG A 118 0.01 -11.28 -6.17
C ARG A 118 -0.89 -12.38 -5.57
N ASN A 119 -0.41 -13.64 -5.55
CA ASN A 119 -1.07 -14.82 -4.95
C ASN A 119 -0.70 -15.06 -3.49
N ARG A 120 0.36 -14.43 -2.97
CA ARG A 120 0.33 -13.97 -1.59
C ARG A 120 -0.88 -13.06 -1.59
N ALA A 121 -1.99 -13.55 -1.04
CA ALA A 121 -3.02 -12.66 -0.57
C ALA A 121 -2.28 -11.46 0.04
N PRO A 122 -2.64 -10.20 -0.30
CA PRO A 122 -2.16 -9.09 0.50
C PRO A 122 -2.33 -9.57 1.94
N GLN A 123 -1.31 -9.54 2.80
CA GLN A 123 -1.53 -9.95 4.19
C GLN A 123 -2.72 -9.15 4.68
N ASP A 124 -3.95 -9.69 4.73
CA ASP A 124 -5.17 -8.90 4.45
C ASP A 124 -5.10 -7.54 5.13
N ILE A 125 -4.58 -6.54 4.41
CA ILE A 125 -4.15 -5.31 5.07
C ILE A 125 -5.45 -4.57 5.20
N GLY A 126 -5.86 -4.34 6.44
CA GLY A 126 -7.07 -3.65 6.81
C GLY A 126 -7.29 -2.40 5.96
N ARG A 127 -8.54 -2.22 5.54
CA ARG A 127 -8.98 -1.05 4.79
C ARG A 127 -9.14 0.11 5.75
N THR A 128 -8.51 1.23 5.42
CA THR A 128 -8.65 2.47 6.19
C THR A 128 -9.69 3.38 5.54
N ILE A 129 -10.64 3.88 6.35
CA ILE A 129 -11.70 4.79 5.91
C ILE A 129 -11.69 5.99 6.84
N ALA A 130 -11.29 7.16 6.31
CA ALA A 130 -11.23 8.40 7.08
C ALA A 130 -12.44 9.29 6.82
N PHE A 131 -13.05 9.79 7.89
CA PHE A 131 -14.10 10.80 7.87
C PHE A 131 -13.45 12.15 8.16
N ILE A 132 -13.45 13.04 7.17
CA ILE A 132 -12.77 14.35 7.23
C ILE A 132 -13.79 15.45 6.91
N SER A 133 -13.72 16.57 7.62
CA SER A 133 -14.50 17.77 7.30
C SER A 133 -13.76 19.03 7.71
N ASN A 134 -13.93 20.09 6.92
CA ASN A 134 -13.45 21.43 7.25
C ASN A 134 -14.46 22.28 8.02
N LYS A 135 -15.63 21.72 8.35
CA LYS A 135 -16.71 22.41 9.09
C LYS A 135 -17.07 21.61 10.34
N GLY A 136 -17.13 22.31 11.47
CA GLY A 136 -17.69 21.75 12.70
C GLY A 136 -19.19 21.47 12.55
N GLY A 137 -19.68 20.43 13.23
CA GLY A 137 -21.11 20.16 13.36
C GLY A 137 -21.80 19.54 12.13
N VAL A 138 -21.07 19.13 11.10
CA VAL A 138 -21.67 18.46 9.91
C VAL A 138 -22.08 17.00 10.15
N GLY A 139 -21.91 16.49 11.37
CA GLY A 139 -22.20 15.09 11.71
C GLY A 139 -21.12 14.09 11.30
N LYS A 140 -19.87 14.54 11.11
CA LYS A 140 -18.71 13.71 10.76
C LYS A 140 -18.51 12.54 11.76
N SER A 141 -18.30 12.86 13.04
CA SER A 141 -18.11 11.85 14.11
C SER A 141 -19.30 10.92 14.24
N THR A 142 -20.52 11.46 14.12
CA THR A 142 -21.75 10.64 14.09
C THR A 142 -21.73 9.65 12.94
N SER A 143 -21.33 10.08 11.74
CA SER A 143 -21.26 9.20 10.56
C SER A 143 -20.17 8.14 10.73
N ALA A 144 -18.99 8.53 11.23
CA ALA A 144 -17.87 7.62 11.50
C ALA A 144 -18.26 6.52 12.49
N VAL A 145 -18.85 6.89 13.63
CA VAL A 145 -19.32 5.95 14.66
C VAL A 145 -20.38 5.00 14.10
N ASN A 146 -21.40 5.51 13.40
CA ASN A 146 -22.48 4.66 12.87
C ASN A 146 -21.98 3.70 11.80
N VAL A 147 -21.05 4.12 10.93
CA VAL A 147 -20.43 3.24 9.93
C VAL A 147 -19.56 2.18 10.61
N ALA A 148 -18.79 2.56 11.64
CA ALA A 148 -17.97 1.61 12.41
C ALA A 148 -18.85 0.55 13.11
N VAL A 149 -19.94 0.97 13.75
CA VAL A 149 -20.89 0.04 14.41
C VAL A 149 -21.54 -0.89 13.39
N ALA A 150 -22.05 -0.36 12.27
CA ALA A 150 -22.70 -1.18 11.24
C ALA A 150 -21.73 -2.19 10.58
N LEU A 151 -20.44 -1.84 10.46
CA LEU A 151 -19.41 -2.78 10.02
C LEU A 151 -19.12 -3.83 11.09
N ALA A 152 -19.02 -3.43 12.37
CA ALA A 152 -18.73 -4.33 13.47
C ALA A 152 -19.84 -5.36 13.70
N GLU A 153 -21.11 -4.98 13.51
CA GLU A 153 -22.23 -5.93 13.57
C GLU A 153 -22.15 -7.04 12.51
N LYS A 154 -21.50 -6.76 11.37
CA LYS A 154 -21.26 -7.74 10.29
C LYS A 154 -19.94 -8.48 10.45
N HIS A 155 -18.94 -7.82 11.03
CA HIS A 155 -17.56 -8.27 11.17
C HIS A 155 -17.07 -8.02 12.61
N PRO A 156 -17.62 -8.75 13.61
CA PRO A 156 -17.30 -8.52 15.01
C PRO A 156 -15.82 -8.77 15.28
N GLU A 157 -15.19 -7.91 16.10
CA GLU A 157 -13.77 -7.95 16.48
C GLU A 157 -12.79 -7.75 15.32
N ARG A 158 -13.29 -7.33 14.16
CA ARG A 158 -12.50 -7.02 12.95
C ARG A 158 -12.48 -5.53 12.60
N VAL A 159 -13.17 -4.69 13.38
CA VAL A 159 -13.32 -3.26 13.12
C VAL A 159 -12.73 -2.44 14.26
N LEU A 160 -11.86 -1.49 13.92
CA LEU A 160 -11.33 -0.48 14.82
C LEU A 160 -11.87 0.89 14.43
N LEU A 161 -12.38 1.64 15.41
CA LEU A 161 -12.59 3.08 15.32
C LEU A 161 -11.43 3.80 16.03
N VAL A 162 -10.76 4.70 15.32
CA VAL A 162 -9.74 5.60 15.87
C VAL A 162 -10.35 6.99 15.99
N ASP A 163 -10.47 7.49 17.22
CA ASP A 163 -10.88 8.87 17.50
C ASP A 163 -9.65 9.78 17.42
N GLY A 164 -9.40 10.29 16.20
CA GLY A 164 -8.29 11.17 15.85
C GLY A 164 -8.58 12.66 16.09
N SER A 165 -9.77 13.02 16.59
CA SER A 165 -10.10 14.39 17.00
C SER A 165 -9.45 14.73 18.34
N LEU A 166 -8.11 14.84 18.35
CA LEU A 166 -7.30 14.88 19.57
C LEU A 166 -7.68 15.99 20.58
N GLN A 167 -8.25 17.10 20.10
CA GLN A 167 -8.66 18.23 20.93
C GLN A 167 -10.10 18.11 21.44
N MET A 168 -10.95 17.35 20.75
CA MET A 168 -12.41 17.29 20.97
C MET A 168 -12.97 15.91 20.62
N GLY A 169 -12.38 14.85 21.16
CA GLY A 169 -12.82 13.48 20.93
C GLY A 169 -14.20 13.24 21.54
N VAL A 170 -15.10 12.65 20.76
CA VAL A 170 -16.50 12.41 21.17
C VAL A 170 -16.93 10.96 20.95
N CYS A 171 -16.14 10.13 20.28
CA CYS A 171 -16.56 8.77 19.91
C CYS A 171 -16.85 7.90 21.13
N ALA A 172 -16.02 8.00 22.19
CA ALA A 172 -16.26 7.27 23.44
C ALA A 172 -17.61 7.63 24.06
N ALA A 173 -17.97 8.91 24.09
CA ALA A 173 -19.26 9.37 24.61
C ALA A 173 -20.43 8.92 23.72
N GLN A 174 -20.28 8.97 22.40
CA GLN A 174 -21.29 8.49 21.45
C GLN A 174 -21.55 6.98 21.57
N LEU A 175 -20.53 6.21 21.94
CA LEU A 175 -20.61 4.76 22.17
C LEU A 175 -20.93 4.39 23.63
N ASN A 176 -21.12 5.37 24.51
CA ASN A 176 -21.29 5.17 25.96
C ASN A 176 -20.19 4.31 26.59
N LEU A 177 -18.94 4.53 26.18
CA LEU A 177 -17.75 3.82 26.66
C LEU A 177 -16.96 4.69 27.64
N GLN A 178 -16.33 4.04 28.61
CA GLN A 178 -15.37 4.65 29.53
C GLN A 178 -13.98 4.05 29.29
N PRO A 179 -13.26 4.49 28.24
CA PRO A 179 -11.91 4.01 27.95
C PRO A 179 -11.01 4.26 29.16
N ARG A 180 -10.14 3.29 29.49
CA ARG A 180 -9.09 3.45 30.51
C ARG A 180 -7.82 4.02 29.88
N THR A 181 -7.51 3.54 28.69
CA THR A 181 -6.39 3.91 27.81
C THR A 181 -6.89 4.72 26.61
N THR A 182 -5.98 5.47 26.00
CA THR A 182 -6.20 6.39 24.88
C THR A 182 -4.99 6.38 23.94
N ILE A 183 -5.04 7.17 22.87
CA ILE A 183 -3.89 7.42 21.98
C ILE A 183 -2.66 7.94 22.77
N VAL A 184 -2.85 8.61 23.90
CA VAL A 184 -1.75 9.11 24.76
C VAL A 184 -0.90 7.95 25.30
N ASP A 185 -1.53 6.82 25.64
CA ASP A 185 -0.83 5.64 26.14
C ASP A 185 -0.02 4.96 25.03
N ALA A 186 -0.56 4.94 23.80
CA ALA A 186 0.15 4.48 22.62
C ALA A 186 1.39 5.34 22.34
N TRP A 187 1.29 6.66 22.57
CA TRP A 187 2.42 7.55 22.54
C TRP A 187 3.41 7.18 23.67
N HIS A 188 3.03 7.20 24.95
CA HIS A 188 3.97 6.86 26.04
C HIS A 188 4.73 5.54 25.83
N GLU A 189 4.11 4.53 25.23
CA GLU A 189 4.70 3.22 24.95
C GLU A 189 5.20 3.04 23.49
N ARG A 190 5.42 4.12 22.74
CA ARG A 190 5.77 4.10 21.29
C ARG A 190 6.88 3.14 20.91
N ASP A 191 7.89 2.96 21.77
CA ASP A 191 9.09 2.20 21.44
C ASP A 191 8.77 0.70 21.35
N ARG A 192 7.84 0.25 22.20
CA ARG A 192 7.35 -1.13 22.25
C ARG A 192 5.98 -1.34 21.58
N LEU A 193 5.42 -0.30 20.95
CA LEU A 193 4.10 -0.38 20.34
C LEU A 193 4.08 -1.38 19.18
N ASP A 194 3.37 -2.48 19.37
CA ASP A 194 3.12 -3.55 18.41
C ASP A 194 1.61 -3.84 18.29
N GLU A 195 1.25 -4.87 17.51
CA GLU A 195 -0.16 -5.24 17.24
C GLU A 195 -0.90 -5.69 18.51
N LEU A 196 -0.20 -6.39 19.41
CA LEU A 196 -0.78 -6.89 20.65
C LEU A 196 -1.05 -5.71 21.61
N LEU A 197 -0.04 -4.86 21.82
CA LEU A 197 -0.19 -3.69 22.68
C LEU A 197 -1.25 -2.74 22.12
N LEU A 198 -1.32 -2.56 20.80
CA LEU A 198 -2.38 -1.75 20.20
C LEU A 198 -3.78 -2.28 20.57
N ARG A 199 -4.01 -3.59 20.54
CA ARG A 199 -5.29 -4.19 20.98
C ARG A 199 -5.54 -4.04 22.47
N GLU A 200 -4.52 -4.07 23.31
CA GLU A 200 -4.69 -3.83 24.76
C GLU A 200 -5.05 -2.37 25.07
N LEU A 201 -4.68 -1.43 24.21
CA LEU A 201 -4.98 -0.02 24.36
C LEU A 201 -6.38 0.35 23.88
N THR A 202 -7.09 -0.52 23.17
CA THR A 202 -8.47 -0.28 22.73
C THR A 202 -9.50 -0.66 23.79
N VAL A 203 -10.70 -0.11 23.67
CA VAL A 203 -11.87 -0.52 24.45
C VAL A 203 -12.91 -1.13 23.53
N GLY A 204 -13.34 -2.34 23.83
CA GLY A 204 -14.39 -3.04 23.08
C GLY A 204 -15.79 -2.53 23.43
N HIS A 205 -16.63 -2.41 22.41
CA HIS A 205 -18.07 -2.19 22.50
C HIS A 205 -18.83 -3.51 22.33
N SER A 206 -20.04 -3.61 22.89
CA SER A 206 -20.83 -4.85 22.88
C SER A 206 -21.23 -5.35 21.47
N CYS A 207 -21.12 -4.51 20.44
CA CYS A 207 -21.34 -4.91 19.05
C CYS A 207 -20.11 -5.51 18.35
N GLY A 208 -18.98 -5.66 19.07
CA GLY A 208 -17.72 -6.16 18.51
C GLY A 208 -16.87 -5.07 17.84
N LEU A 209 -17.15 -3.79 18.09
CA LEU A 209 -16.31 -2.67 17.66
C LEU A 209 -15.23 -2.39 18.70
N ASP A 210 -13.98 -2.28 18.28
CA ASP A 210 -12.92 -1.74 19.14
C ASP A 210 -12.75 -0.24 18.92
N LEU A 211 -12.51 0.51 20.00
CA LEU A 211 -12.25 1.95 19.98
C LEU A 211 -10.85 2.25 20.52
N LEU A 212 -10.02 2.90 19.72
CA LEU A 212 -8.85 3.64 20.21
C LEU A 212 -9.28 5.10 20.48
N ALA A 213 -9.45 5.42 21.76
CA ALA A 213 -10.03 6.69 22.18
C ALA A 213 -9.05 7.86 22.09
N ALA A 214 -9.58 9.04 21.77
CA ALA A 214 -8.86 10.30 21.82
C ALA A 214 -8.37 10.63 23.25
N PRO A 215 -7.41 11.55 23.40
CA PRO A 215 -6.98 12.06 24.70
C PRO A 215 -8.16 12.60 25.52
N ARG A 216 -8.07 12.46 26.85
CA ARG A 216 -9.11 12.96 27.77
C ARG A 216 -9.15 14.48 27.85
N THR A 217 -7.99 15.12 27.65
CA THR A 217 -7.85 16.57 27.67
C THR A 217 -7.04 17.03 26.47
N ALA A 218 -7.30 18.25 26.00
CA ALA A 218 -6.52 18.85 24.92
C ALA A 218 -5.04 19.08 25.29
N ILE A 219 -4.71 19.13 26.58
CA ILE A 219 -3.33 19.26 27.05
C ILE A 219 -2.54 17.97 26.77
N ASP A 220 -3.18 16.82 26.98
CA ASP A 220 -2.55 15.51 26.74
C ASP A 220 -2.29 15.25 25.24
N ALA A 221 -3.00 15.97 24.36
CA ALA A 221 -2.82 15.89 22.91
C ALA A 221 -1.53 16.54 22.39
N VAL A 222 -0.89 17.42 23.16
CA VAL A 222 0.25 18.25 22.70
C VAL A 222 1.45 17.41 22.23
N GLY A 223 1.62 16.21 22.80
CA GLY A 223 2.72 15.33 22.43
C GLY A 223 2.47 14.49 21.17
N ILE A 224 1.22 14.33 20.73
CA ILE A 224 0.87 13.38 19.67
C ILE A 224 1.25 13.97 18.32
N ASP A 225 2.23 13.34 17.67
CA ASP A 225 2.74 13.75 16.36
C ASP A 225 2.29 12.81 15.21
N ASP A 226 2.62 13.21 13.98
CA ASP A 226 2.27 12.42 12.78
C ASP A 226 2.98 11.05 12.76
N ALA A 227 4.14 10.93 13.42
CA ALA A 227 4.92 9.71 13.46
C ALA A 227 4.21 8.64 14.31
N ILE A 228 3.70 8.99 15.48
CA ILE A 228 2.92 8.05 16.30
C ILE A 228 1.59 7.69 15.62
N MET A 229 0.91 8.65 15.00
CA MET A 229 -0.34 8.37 14.28
C MET A 229 -0.10 7.41 13.11
N SER A 230 0.96 7.63 12.32
CA SER A 230 1.35 6.74 11.23
C SER A 230 1.67 5.32 11.72
N ARG A 231 2.35 5.20 12.87
CA ARG A 231 2.65 3.89 13.48
C ARG A 231 1.38 3.18 13.95
N ILE A 232 0.46 3.89 14.62
CA ILE A 232 -0.83 3.37 15.05
C ILE A 232 -1.61 2.83 13.85
N LEU A 233 -1.72 3.62 12.77
CA LEU A 233 -2.48 3.22 11.59
C LEU A 233 -1.85 2.02 10.87
N MET A 234 -0.51 1.96 10.79
CA MET A 234 0.19 0.81 10.24
C MET A 234 -0.14 -0.48 11.02
N LEU A 235 -0.06 -0.44 12.35
CA LEU A 235 -0.34 -1.59 13.21
C LEU A 235 -1.83 -1.95 13.19
N ALA A 236 -2.71 -0.96 13.18
CA ALA A 236 -4.16 -1.14 13.10
C ALA A 236 -4.55 -1.89 11.83
N ARG A 237 -3.98 -1.51 10.68
CA ARG A 237 -4.21 -2.18 9.40
C ARG A 237 -3.68 -3.61 9.35
N ARG A 238 -2.79 -4.01 10.25
CA ARG A 238 -2.34 -5.41 10.37
C ARG A 238 -3.19 -6.20 11.35
N SER A 239 -3.89 -5.51 12.25
CA SER A 239 -4.66 -6.10 13.35
C SER A 239 -6.17 -6.17 13.09
N TYR A 240 -6.70 -5.36 12.16
CA TYR A 240 -8.13 -5.22 11.88
C TYR A 240 -8.39 -5.22 10.37
N ASP A 241 -9.57 -5.69 9.94
CA ASP A 241 -9.98 -5.67 8.53
C ASP A 241 -10.47 -4.29 8.10
N TYR A 242 -11.04 -3.54 9.04
CA TYR A 242 -11.54 -2.19 8.83
C TYR A 242 -11.04 -1.24 9.92
N VAL A 243 -10.39 -0.17 9.51
CA VAL A 243 -9.91 0.91 10.39
C VAL A 243 -10.64 2.19 10.01
N ILE A 244 -11.61 2.60 10.83
CA ILE A 244 -12.37 3.83 10.67
C ILE A 244 -11.67 4.93 11.44
N ILE A 245 -11.46 6.09 10.82
CA ILE A 245 -10.80 7.24 11.46
C ILE A 245 -11.78 8.41 11.50
N ASP A 246 -12.00 8.96 12.70
CA ASP A 246 -12.67 10.24 12.90
C ASP A 246 -11.63 11.34 13.18
N THR A 247 -11.42 12.30 12.26
CA THR A 247 -10.39 13.36 12.39
C THR A 247 -10.96 14.68 12.86
#